data_AF-A0A1V6I066-F1
#
_entry.id   AF-A0A1V6I066-F1
#
_cell.length_a   1.000
_cell.length_b   1.000
_cell.length_c   1.000
_cell.angle_alpha   90.00
_cell.angle_beta   90.00
_cell.angle_gamma   90.00
#
_symmetry.space_group_name_H-M   'P 1'
#
loop_
_entity.id
_entity.type
_entity.pdbx_description
1 polymer ?
#
loop_
_entity_poly.entity_id
_entity_poly.type
_entity_poly.pdbx_seq_one_letter_code
_entity_poly.pdbx_strand_id
1 'polypeptide(L)'
;MQNNNNQHIKNFFNFLKEKDDKNIPFEVKFTTFPHMITNKDVEILKYDFDPFIRANIFNRIKKREERFIVVQTFGMVSPSLALAYSNIGWLFIDIEGNISVKDIDFSVFKETTNGCYLKALNTYLNSIQKIFSYNDIHFVGNLIVSPFNYYKRVFTYPKLINVNLNGQPEPDFKPKNVIEKNIQKNTVEFLNEVNKYGCYDNK
;
A
#
# COMPACT_ATOMS: atom_id res chain seq x y z
N MET A 1 -16.31 -22.68 -10.30
CA MET A 1 -17.48 -23.04 -9.47
C MET A 1 -17.79 -21.86 -8.56
N GLN A 2 -18.81 -21.05 -8.88
CA GLN A 2 -19.20 -19.89 -8.07
C GLN A 2 -19.99 -20.35 -6.83
N ASN A 3 -19.58 -19.85 -5.66
CA ASN A 3 -20.06 -20.24 -4.35
C ASN A 3 -21.59 -20.19 -4.20
N ASN A 4 -22.21 -21.36 -3.97
CA ASN A 4 -23.58 -21.52 -3.46
C ASN A 4 -23.78 -20.91 -2.05
N ASN A 5 -22.71 -20.51 -1.35
CA ASN A 5 -22.75 -20.18 0.08
C ASN A 5 -23.50 -18.91 0.49
N ASN A 6 -23.84 -18.00 -0.44
CA ASN A 6 -24.52 -16.74 -0.08
C ASN A 6 -25.95 -16.65 -0.62
N GLN A 7 -26.53 -17.72 -1.17
CA GLN A 7 -27.86 -17.64 -1.80
C GLN A 7 -28.96 -17.25 -0.80
N HIS A 8 -28.92 -17.77 0.43
CA HIS A 8 -29.88 -17.41 1.47
C HIS A 8 -29.76 -15.93 1.89
N ILE A 9 -28.54 -15.41 1.97
CA ILE A 9 -28.28 -13.99 2.27
C ILE A 9 -28.81 -13.12 1.13
N LYS A 10 -28.56 -13.52 -0.12
CA LYS A 10 -29.08 -12.81 -1.30
C LYS A 10 -30.60 -12.76 -1.30
N ASN A 11 -31.25 -13.90 -1.06
CA ASN A 11 -32.70 -14.01 -1.00
C ASN A 11 -33.28 -13.16 0.13
N PHE A 12 -32.64 -13.12 1.31
CA PHE A 12 -33.08 -12.29 2.42
C PHE A 12 -33.06 -10.78 2.08
N PHE A 13 -31.95 -10.28 1.54
CA PHE A 13 -31.85 -8.85 1.21
C PHE A 13 -32.71 -8.47 0.00
N ASN A 14 -32.90 -9.36 -0.97
CA ASN A 14 -33.85 -9.15 -2.05
C ASN A 14 -35.28 -9.08 -1.51
N PHE A 15 -35.66 -10.00 -0.62
CA PHE A 15 -36.97 -9.98 0.04
C PHE A 15 -37.21 -8.68 0.81
N LEU A 16 -36.25 -8.23 1.62
CA LEU A 16 -36.37 -6.95 2.34
C LEU A 16 -36.54 -5.76 1.40
N LYS A 17 -35.84 -5.77 0.26
CA LYS A 17 -35.99 -4.70 -0.73
C LYS A 17 -37.35 -4.74 -1.43
N GLU A 18 -37.84 -5.93 -1.77
CA GLU A 18 -39.11 -6.11 -2.49
C GLU A 18 -40.35 -5.93 -1.62
N LYS A 19 -40.29 -6.33 -0.34
CA LYS A 19 -41.43 -6.32 0.58
C LYS A 19 -41.46 -5.14 1.53
N ASP A 20 -40.30 -4.70 2.00
CA ASP A 20 -40.19 -3.64 3.02
C ASP A 20 -39.63 -2.33 2.44
N ASP A 21 -39.30 -2.26 1.14
CA ASP A 21 -38.61 -1.14 0.49
C ASP A 21 -37.32 -0.72 1.21
N LYS A 22 -36.64 -1.68 1.86
CA LYS A 22 -35.40 -1.42 2.61
C LYS A 22 -34.19 -1.46 1.69
N ASN A 23 -33.35 -0.44 1.80
CA ASN A 23 -32.07 -0.41 1.11
C ASN A 23 -31.10 -1.46 1.65
N ILE A 24 -30.41 -2.16 0.74
CA ILE A 24 -29.34 -3.10 1.08
C ILE A 24 -28.17 -2.31 1.69
N PRO A 25 -27.67 -2.69 2.89
CA PRO A 25 -26.53 -2.03 3.51
C PRO A 25 -25.29 -2.03 2.62
N PHE A 26 -24.51 -0.96 2.71
CA PHE A 26 -23.34 -0.73 1.86
C PHE A 26 -22.33 -1.90 1.90
N GLU A 27 -21.97 -2.35 3.10
CA GLU A 27 -21.04 -3.47 3.29
C GLU A 27 -21.54 -4.78 2.64
N VAL A 28 -22.87 -4.98 2.61
CA VAL A 28 -23.51 -6.15 1.99
C VAL A 28 -23.51 -6.01 0.47
N LYS A 29 -23.74 -4.81 -0.07
CA LYS A 29 -23.62 -4.56 -1.52
C LYS A 29 -22.24 -4.92 -2.03
N PHE A 30 -21.19 -4.42 -1.38
CA PHE A 30 -19.80 -4.61 -1.84
C PHE A 30 -19.31 -6.06 -1.76
N THR A 31 -19.88 -6.87 -0.87
CA THR A 31 -19.48 -8.26 -0.67
C THR A 31 -20.36 -9.27 -1.39
N THR A 32 -21.66 -8.98 -1.52
CA THR A 32 -22.68 -9.94 -1.92
C THR A 32 -23.41 -9.55 -3.21
N PHE A 33 -23.49 -8.26 -3.52
CA PHE A 33 -24.18 -7.71 -4.69
C PHE A 33 -23.30 -6.69 -5.46
N PRO A 34 -22.11 -7.07 -5.94
CA PRO A 34 -21.19 -6.14 -6.60
C PRO A 34 -21.80 -5.48 -7.86
N HIS A 35 -22.73 -6.17 -8.53
CA HIS A 35 -23.47 -5.64 -9.69
C HIS A 35 -24.46 -4.53 -9.35
N MET A 36 -24.77 -4.29 -8.07
CA MET A 36 -25.67 -3.24 -7.59
C MET A 36 -24.92 -2.00 -7.07
N ILE A 37 -23.58 -1.99 -7.17
CA ILE A 37 -22.77 -0.85 -6.76
C ILE A 37 -22.95 0.27 -7.80
N THR A 38 -23.36 1.45 -7.33
CA THR A 38 -23.50 2.64 -8.17
C THR A 38 -22.29 3.57 -8.04
N ASN A 39 -22.15 4.54 -8.94
CA ASN A 39 -21.14 5.59 -8.80
C ASN A 39 -21.28 6.38 -7.50
N LYS A 40 -22.51 6.65 -7.06
CA LYS A 40 -22.77 7.28 -5.76
C LYS A 40 -22.24 6.41 -4.62
N ASP A 41 -22.43 5.09 -4.71
CA ASP A 41 -21.87 4.20 -3.71
C ASP A 41 -20.34 4.32 -3.71
N VAL A 42 -19.68 4.27 -4.87
CA VAL A 42 -18.21 4.44 -4.98
C VAL A 42 -17.72 5.75 -4.36
N GLU A 43 -18.39 6.88 -4.59
CA GLU A 43 -18.00 8.17 -4.00
C GLU A 43 -18.12 8.16 -2.48
N ILE A 44 -19.19 7.59 -1.92
CA ILE A 44 -19.36 7.40 -0.47
C ILE A 44 -18.22 6.53 0.08
N LEU A 45 -17.85 5.43 -0.61
CA LEU A 45 -16.70 4.60 -0.21
C LEU A 45 -15.41 5.42 -0.16
N LYS A 46 -15.18 6.27 -1.17
CA LYS A 46 -13.93 7.02 -1.30
C LYS A 46 -13.77 8.12 -0.26
N TYR A 47 -14.85 8.81 0.11
CA TYR A 47 -14.76 10.09 0.81
C TYR A 47 -15.53 10.13 2.14
N ASP A 48 -16.66 9.44 2.24
CA ASP A 48 -17.62 9.69 3.32
C ASP A 48 -17.47 8.73 4.51
N PHE A 49 -16.94 7.52 4.28
CA PHE A 49 -16.70 6.58 5.37
C PHE A 49 -15.47 6.94 6.21
N ASP A 50 -15.62 6.67 7.51
CA ASP A 50 -14.49 6.63 8.45
C ASP A 50 -13.40 5.67 7.95
N PRO A 51 -12.10 6.02 8.10
CA PRO A 51 -11.01 5.20 7.58
C PRO A 51 -10.97 3.74 8.08
N PHE A 52 -11.45 3.46 9.29
CA PHE A 52 -11.51 2.09 9.84
C PHE A 52 -12.70 1.31 9.26
N ILE A 53 -13.85 1.97 9.05
CA ILE A 53 -14.99 1.37 8.37
C ILE A 53 -14.62 1.04 6.92
N ARG A 54 -13.95 1.96 6.22
CA ARG A 54 -13.44 1.74 4.86
C ARG A 54 -12.51 0.52 4.81
N ALA A 55 -11.59 0.38 5.77
CA ALA A 55 -10.71 -0.77 5.87
C ALA A 55 -11.48 -2.09 6.06
N ASN A 56 -12.50 -2.09 6.92
CA ASN A 56 -13.36 -3.26 7.13
C ASN A 56 -14.10 -3.70 5.86
N ILE A 57 -14.60 -2.74 5.07
CA ILE A 57 -15.23 -3.01 3.78
C ILE A 57 -14.23 -3.70 2.85
N PHE A 58 -13.03 -3.12 2.66
CA PHE A 58 -12.00 -3.71 1.79
C PHE A 58 -11.55 -5.10 2.23
N ASN A 59 -11.35 -5.31 3.54
CA ASN A 59 -10.99 -6.61 4.12
C ASN A 59 -12.07 -7.69 3.90
N ARG A 60 -13.33 -7.30 3.69
CA ARG A 60 -14.42 -8.23 3.37
C ARG A 60 -14.55 -8.48 1.87
N ILE A 61 -14.26 -7.50 1.01
CA ILE A 61 -14.28 -7.65 -0.45
C ILE A 61 -13.21 -8.65 -0.89
N LYS A 62 -12.01 -8.57 -0.32
CA LYS A 62 -10.89 -9.45 -0.68
C LYS A 62 -10.43 -10.22 0.55
N LYS A 63 -10.47 -11.55 0.47
CA LYS A 63 -9.74 -12.40 1.41
C LYS A 63 -8.24 -12.27 1.10
N ARG A 64 -7.48 -11.62 1.97
CA ARG A 64 -6.03 -11.39 1.83
C ARG A 64 -5.27 -11.67 3.10
N GLU A 65 -3.97 -11.88 2.95
CA GLU A 65 -3.02 -11.93 4.06
C GLU A 65 -2.79 -10.52 4.64
N GLU A 66 -2.77 -9.50 3.79
CA GLU A 66 -2.60 -8.10 4.17
C GLU A 66 -3.95 -7.51 4.58
N ARG A 67 -4.36 -7.75 5.81
CA ARG A 67 -5.50 -7.04 6.39
C ARG A 67 -5.16 -5.57 6.64
N PHE A 68 -6.02 -4.69 6.15
CA PHE A 68 -5.91 -3.26 6.37
C PHE A 68 -6.47 -2.89 7.75
N ILE A 69 -5.72 -2.10 8.50
CA ILE A 69 -6.15 -1.53 9.78
C ILE A 69 -6.87 -0.20 9.52
N VAL A 70 -6.38 0.58 8.54
CA VAL A 70 -6.91 1.89 8.16
C VAL A 70 -6.82 2.05 6.65
N VAL A 71 -7.83 2.63 6.02
CA VAL A 71 -7.78 3.07 4.62
C VAL A 71 -8.21 4.53 4.55
N GLN A 72 -7.29 5.41 4.16
CA GLN A 72 -7.53 6.85 3.98
C GLN A 72 -8.41 7.13 2.76
N THR A 73 -8.81 8.38 2.60
CA THR A 73 -9.57 8.81 1.42
C THR A 73 -8.74 8.64 0.14
N PHE A 74 -9.44 8.54 -0.98
CA PHE A 74 -8.82 8.49 -2.30
C PHE A 74 -8.35 9.88 -2.73
N GLY A 75 -7.39 9.96 -3.66
CA GLY A 75 -7.03 11.23 -4.29
C GLY A 75 -5.84 11.97 -3.68
N MET A 76 -5.14 11.39 -2.69
CA MET A 76 -3.97 12.04 -2.08
C MET A 76 -2.82 12.23 -3.08
N VAL A 77 -2.59 11.22 -3.94
CA VAL A 77 -1.54 11.25 -4.99
C VAL A 77 -2.09 10.91 -6.38
N SER A 78 -3.21 10.20 -6.43
CA SER A 78 -3.93 9.84 -7.64
C SER A 78 -5.42 9.69 -7.29
N PRO A 79 -6.35 10.16 -8.13
CA PRO A 79 -7.79 9.97 -7.91
C PRO A 79 -8.22 8.51 -7.78
N SER A 80 -7.43 7.57 -8.30
CA SER A 80 -7.74 6.14 -8.30
C SER A 80 -7.15 5.37 -7.10
N LEU A 81 -6.34 6.02 -6.25
CA LEU A 81 -5.62 5.37 -5.17
C LEU A 81 -5.94 5.93 -3.79
N ALA A 82 -5.98 5.04 -2.81
CA ALA A 82 -6.05 5.34 -1.38
C ALA A 82 -4.81 4.85 -0.63
N LEU A 83 -4.50 5.52 0.48
CA LEU A 83 -3.45 5.10 1.40
C LEU A 83 -4.00 4.09 2.42
N ALA A 84 -3.49 2.87 2.42
CA ALA A 84 -3.91 1.80 3.34
C ALA A 84 -2.76 1.41 4.28
N TYR A 85 -3.03 1.32 5.57
CA TYR A 85 -2.07 0.80 6.55
C TYR A 85 -2.38 -0.67 6.82
N SER A 86 -1.36 -1.53 6.68
CA SER A 86 -1.45 -2.97 6.90
C SER A 86 -0.37 -3.44 7.90
N ASN A 87 -0.34 -4.74 8.18
CA ASN A 87 0.73 -5.36 8.95
C ASN A 87 2.12 -5.30 8.28
N ILE A 88 2.22 -4.98 6.98
CA ILE A 88 3.50 -4.77 6.27
C ILE A 88 3.84 -3.28 6.06
N GLY A 89 3.04 -2.37 6.63
CA GLY A 89 3.22 -0.93 6.51
C GLY A 89 2.18 -0.28 5.59
N TRP A 90 2.51 0.95 5.16
CA TRP A 90 1.64 1.74 4.28
C TRP A 90 1.76 1.28 2.82
N LEU A 91 0.61 1.11 2.17
CA LEU A 91 0.45 0.65 0.79
C LEU A 91 -0.58 1.52 0.06
N PHE A 92 -0.46 1.64 -1.25
CA PHE A 92 -1.49 2.19 -2.11
C PHE A 92 -2.43 1.08 -2.58
N ILE A 93 -3.73 1.34 -2.52
CA ILE A 93 -4.75 0.42 -3.03
C ILE A 93 -5.71 1.11 -4.00
N ASP A 94 -6.19 0.35 -4.98
CA ASP A 94 -7.26 0.77 -5.89
C ASP A 94 -8.66 0.57 -5.27
N ILE A 95 -9.70 0.95 -6.02
CA ILE A 95 -11.10 0.84 -5.58
C ILE A 95 -11.61 -0.60 -5.46
N GLU A 96 -10.91 -1.56 -6.08
CA GLU A 96 -11.16 -3.00 -5.91
C GLU A 96 -10.38 -3.56 -4.71
N GLY A 97 -9.60 -2.71 -4.06
CA GLY A 97 -8.74 -2.99 -2.93
C GLY A 97 -7.39 -3.59 -3.31
N ASN A 98 -7.02 -3.76 -4.59
CA ASN A 98 -5.71 -4.30 -5.00
C ASN A 98 -4.57 -3.31 -4.73
N ILE A 99 -3.41 -3.83 -4.31
CA ILE A 99 -2.19 -3.02 -4.22
C ILE A 99 -1.90 -2.50 -5.62
N SER A 100 -1.78 -1.18 -5.76
CA SER A 100 -1.64 -0.53 -7.05
C SER A 100 -0.91 0.78 -6.92
N VAL A 101 -0.08 1.09 -7.91
CA VAL A 101 0.60 2.39 -8.07
C VAL A 101 0.21 3.06 -9.39
N LYS A 102 -0.91 2.61 -9.97
CA LYS A 102 -1.37 3.10 -11.26
C LYS A 102 -1.72 4.59 -11.18
N ASP A 103 -1.35 5.33 -12.23
CA ASP A 103 -1.68 6.75 -12.40
C ASP A 103 -1.05 7.68 -11.35
N ILE A 104 0.00 7.25 -10.64
CA ILE A 104 0.77 8.15 -9.78
C ILE A 104 1.62 9.08 -10.64
N ASP A 105 1.51 10.39 -10.40
CA ASP A 105 2.43 11.37 -10.95
C ASP A 105 3.72 11.39 -10.11
N PHE A 106 4.78 10.79 -10.64
CA PHE A 106 6.11 10.76 -10.00
C PHE A 106 6.73 12.14 -9.80
N SER A 107 6.24 13.17 -10.48
CA SER A 107 6.70 14.54 -10.28
C SER A 107 6.45 15.06 -8.86
N VAL A 108 5.57 14.42 -8.09
CA VAL A 108 5.29 14.74 -6.69
C VAL A 108 6.37 14.24 -5.72
N PHE A 109 7.21 13.28 -6.13
CA PHE A 109 8.26 12.69 -5.28
C PHE A 109 9.63 13.36 -5.45
N LYS A 110 9.65 14.67 -5.70
CA LYS A 110 10.89 15.46 -5.74
C LYS A 110 11.49 15.57 -4.34
N GLU A 111 12.79 15.90 -4.29
CA GLU A 111 13.49 16.19 -3.04
C GLU A 111 12.67 17.16 -2.18
N THR A 112 12.26 16.69 -1.01
CA THR A 112 11.35 17.42 -0.14
C THR A 112 11.51 16.96 1.30
N THR A 113 11.30 17.90 2.23
CA THR A 113 11.24 17.62 3.67
C THR A 113 9.80 17.54 4.17
N ASN A 114 8.81 17.71 3.29
CA ASN A 114 7.41 17.69 3.66
C ASN A 114 6.95 16.24 3.95
N GLY A 115 6.56 16.01 5.20
CA GLY A 115 6.20 14.69 5.71
C GLY A 115 5.06 14.00 4.96
N CYS A 116 4.12 14.73 4.36
CA CYS A 116 3.04 14.14 3.56
C CYS A 116 3.58 13.48 2.28
N TYR A 117 4.50 14.16 1.58
CA TYR A 117 5.13 13.60 0.38
C TYR A 117 6.09 12.47 0.71
N LEU A 118 6.85 12.58 1.81
CA LEU A 118 7.71 11.49 2.29
C LEU A 118 6.90 10.24 2.65
N LYS A 119 5.75 10.42 3.32
CA LYS A 119 4.82 9.32 3.59
C LYS A 119 4.29 8.70 2.29
N ALA A 120 3.96 9.53 1.30
CA ALA A 120 3.50 9.06 0.00
C ALA A 120 4.59 8.26 -0.74
N LEU A 121 5.85 8.73 -0.71
CA LEU A 121 6.99 8.02 -1.30
C LEU A 121 7.25 6.70 -0.59
N ASN A 122 7.25 6.68 0.75
CA ASN A 122 7.38 5.45 1.52
C ASN A 122 6.29 4.43 1.15
N THR A 123 5.05 4.90 1.05
CA THR A 123 3.91 4.08 0.64
C THR A 123 4.09 3.55 -0.78
N TYR A 124 4.56 4.39 -1.71
CA TYR A 124 4.84 3.99 -3.09
C TYR A 124 5.87 2.86 -3.14
N LEU A 125 7.01 3.02 -2.47
CA LEU A 125 8.09 2.03 -2.46
C LEU A 125 7.61 0.69 -1.88
N ASN A 126 6.85 0.72 -0.78
CA ASN A 126 6.27 -0.48 -0.19
C ASN A 126 5.17 -1.13 -1.07
N SER A 127 4.52 -0.36 -1.95
CA SER A 127 3.46 -0.89 -2.84
C SER A 127 4.02 -1.64 -4.05
N ILE A 128 5.23 -1.30 -4.50
CA ILE A 128 5.92 -1.98 -5.60
C ILE A 128 6.81 -3.13 -5.12
N GLN A 129 7.21 -3.11 -3.84
CA GLN A 129 8.12 -4.09 -3.28
C GLN A 129 7.40 -5.29 -2.68
N LYS A 130 7.93 -6.48 -2.97
CA LYS A 130 7.50 -7.76 -2.37
C LYS A 130 8.55 -8.37 -1.42
N ILE A 131 9.77 -7.85 -1.49
CA ILE A 131 10.94 -8.41 -0.80
C ILE A 131 11.34 -7.51 0.37
N PHE A 132 11.37 -6.21 0.10
CA PHE A 132 11.76 -5.20 1.06
C PHE A 132 10.54 -4.45 1.62
N SER A 133 10.68 -3.98 2.85
CA SER A 133 9.79 -2.98 3.42
C SER A 133 10.63 -1.88 4.03
N TYR A 134 10.20 -0.64 3.79
CA TYR A 134 10.88 0.58 4.18
C TYR A 134 10.03 1.39 5.15
N ASN A 135 10.69 2.10 6.06
CA ASN A 135 10.06 3.04 6.97
C ASN A 135 10.91 4.31 7.07
N ASP A 136 10.26 5.43 7.36
CA ASP A 136 10.90 6.74 7.57
C ASP A 136 11.79 7.20 6.42
N ILE A 137 11.29 7.02 5.19
CA ILE A 137 11.93 7.53 3.97
C ILE A 137 12.15 9.04 4.07
N HIS A 138 13.36 9.47 3.76
CA HIS A 138 13.74 10.88 3.63
C HIS A 138 14.83 11.04 2.57
N PHE A 139 15.21 12.29 2.30
CA PHE A 139 16.28 12.60 1.35
C PHE A 139 17.57 12.97 2.06
N VAL A 140 18.70 12.49 1.53
CA VAL A 140 20.05 12.97 1.86
C VAL A 140 20.70 13.42 0.55
N GLY A 141 20.65 14.73 0.29
CA GLY A 141 20.87 15.26 -1.06
C GLY A 141 19.88 14.61 -2.04
N ASN A 142 20.39 14.06 -3.13
CA ASN A 142 19.55 13.42 -4.16
C ASN A 142 19.23 11.95 -3.86
N LEU A 143 19.68 11.40 -2.72
CA LEU A 143 19.46 10.00 -2.37
C LEU A 143 18.15 9.84 -1.61
N ILE A 144 17.36 8.83 -1.97
CA ILE A 144 16.21 8.40 -1.18
C ILE A 144 16.73 7.38 -0.18
N VAL A 145 16.65 7.70 1.10
CA VAL A 145 17.23 6.87 2.15
C VAL A 145 16.19 6.34 3.13
N SER A 146 16.45 5.13 3.61
CA SER A 146 15.61 4.45 4.61
C SER A 146 16.49 4.01 5.79
N PRO A 147 16.19 4.48 7.02
CA PRO A 147 16.91 4.04 8.23
C PRO A 147 16.44 2.67 8.75
N PHE A 148 15.24 2.23 8.36
CA PHE A 148 14.65 0.97 8.82
C PHE A 148 14.22 0.13 7.62
N ASN A 149 14.94 -0.96 7.42
CA ASN A 149 14.80 -1.81 6.25
C ASN A 149 14.53 -3.24 6.69
N TYR A 150 13.47 -3.84 6.17
CA TYR A 150 13.09 -5.22 6.45
C TYR A 150 13.29 -6.06 5.20
N TYR A 151 13.97 -7.19 5.33
CA TYR A 151 14.01 -8.21 4.29
C TYR A 151 13.06 -9.34 4.67
N LYS A 152 11.92 -9.47 3.97
CA LYS A 152 10.92 -10.55 4.17
C LYS A 152 10.56 -10.84 5.64
N ARG A 153 10.66 -9.84 6.54
CA ARG A 153 10.56 -9.99 8.00
C ARG A 153 11.54 -11.01 8.64
N VAL A 154 12.59 -11.39 7.92
CA VAL A 154 13.68 -12.25 8.42
C VAL A 154 14.59 -11.46 9.34
N PHE A 155 14.96 -10.25 8.93
CA PHE A 155 15.75 -9.34 9.75
C PHE A 155 15.42 -7.88 9.46
N THR A 156 15.81 -7.03 10.41
CA THR A 156 15.77 -5.57 10.30
C THR A 156 17.19 -5.03 10.24
N TYR A 157 17.46 -4.10 9.33
CA TYR A 157 18.75 -3.43 9.19
C TYR A 157 18.64 -1.94 9.58
N PRO A 158 19.07 -1.56 10.80
CA PRO A 158 18.84 -0.23 11.37
C PRO A 158 19.94 0.77 10.98
N LYS A 159 20.33 0.79 9.70
CA LYS A 159 21.25 1.80 9.15
C LYS A 159 20.67 2.39 7.87
N LEU A 160 21.04 3.63 7.60
CA LEU A 160 20.65 4.34 6.38
C LEU A 160 21.20 3.62 5.15
N ILE A 161 20.30 3.16 4.28
CA ILE A 161 20.62 2.65 2.95
C ILE A 161 19.98 3.53 1.88
N ASN A 162 20.56 3.56 0.68
CA ASN A 162 19.96 4.19 -0.48
C ASN A 162 19.00 3.23 -1.18
N VAL A 163 17.86 3.74 -1.64
CA VAL A 163 16.82 3.00 -2.36
C VAL A 163 16.46 3.77 -3.62
N ASN A 164 16.34 3.10 -4.77
CA ASN A 164 15.91 3.77 -6.00
C ASN A 164 14.37 3.79 -6.14
N LEU A 165 13.86 4.48 -7.16
CA LEU A 165 12.41 4.58 -7.42
C LEU A 165 11.75 3.25 -7.87
N ASN A 166 12.55 2.23 -8.16
CA ASN A 166 12.04 0.87 -8.35
C ASN A 166 11.93 0.12 -7.01
N GLY A 167 12.26 0.79 -5.90
CA GLY A 167 12.22 0.24 -4.55
C GLY A 167 13.36 -0.73 -4.27
N GLN A 168 14.46 -0.68 -5.02
CA GLN A 168 15.62 -1.56 -4.80
C GLN A 168 16.74 -0.83 -4.07
N PRO A 169 17.45 -1.49 -3.13
CA PRO A 169 18.67 -0.93 -2.56
C PRO A 169 19.72 -0.71 -3.65
N GLU A 170 20.26 0.50 -3.75
CA GLU A 170 21.14 0.89 -4.87
C GLU A 170 22.49 1.41 -4.34
N PRO A 171 23.55 0.59 -4.37
CA PRO A 171 24.87 1.00 -3.89
C PRO A 171 25.68 1.78 -4.93
N ASP A 172 25.32 1.69 -6.22
CA ASP A 172 26.14 2.15 -7.36
C ASP A 172 25.98 3.65 -7.67
N PHE A 173 26.07 4.49 -6.64
CA PHE A 173 26.12 5.95 -6.78
C PHE A 173 27.51 6.51 -6.44
N LYS A 174 27.85 7.68 -6.96
CA LYS A 174 29.12 8.36 -6.63
C LYS A 174 28.91 9.26 -5.41
N PRO A 175 29.44 8.91 -4.21
CA PRO A 175 29.25 9.72 -3.02
C PRO A 175 29.97 11.07 -3.13
N LYS A 176 29.28 12.14 -2.73
CA LYS A 176 29.81 13.52 -2.76
C LYS A 176 30.40 13.95 -1.42
N ASN A 177 30.04 13.27 -0.33
CA ASN A 177 30.46 13.61 1.03
C ASN A 177 30.58 12.34 1.90
N VAL A 178 31.03 12.51 3.14
CA VAL A 178 31.24 11.41 4.11
C VAL A 178 29.94 10.69 4.45
N ILE A 179 28.81 11.41 4.55
CA ILE A 179 27.50 10.83 4.85
C ILE A 179 27.06 9.90 3.72
N GLU A 180 27.13 10.37 2.48
CA GLU A 180 26.84 9.59 1.28
C GLU A 180 27.76 8.37 1.15
N LYS A 181 29.05 8.49 1.49
CA LYS A 181 29.97 7.35 1.51
C LYS A 181 29.57 6.30 2.54
N ASN A 182 29.08 6.72 3.71
CA ASN A 182 28.56 5.80 4.72
C ASN A 182 27.26 5.12 4.28
N ILE A 183 26.35 5.86 3.63
CA ILE A 183 25.12 5.29 3.06
C ILE A 183 25.45 4.23 2.01
N GLN A 184 26.41 4.49 1.12
CA GLN A 184 26.87 3.52 0.12
C GLN A 184 27.37 2.25 0.80
N LYS A 185 28.27 2.38 1.79
CA LYS A 185 28.80 1.25 2.55
C LYS A 185 27.70 0.44 3.24
N ASN A 186 26.76 1.11 3.91
CA ASN A 186 25.62 0.47 4.56
C ASN A 186 24.71 -0.26 3.57
N THR A 187 24.53 0.30 2.37
CA THR A 187 23.71 -0.32 1.30
C THR A 187 24.36 -1.62 0.81
N VAL A 188 25.69 -1.62 0.62
CA VAL A 188 26.46 -2.84 0.29
C VAL A 188 26.39 -3.87 1.42
N GLU A 189 26.59 -3.44 2.66
CA GLU A 189 26.47 -4.32 3.84
C GLU A 189 25.08 -4.94 3.92
N PHE A 190 24.01 -4.16 3.74
CA PHE A 190 22.64 -4.66 3.73
C PHE A 190 22.42 -5.73 2.66
N LEU A 191 22.84 -5.48 1.42
CA LEU A 191 22.72 -6.44 0.33
C LEU A 191 23.52 -7.73 0.62
N ASN A 192 24.70 -7.62 1.22
CA ASN A 192 25.47 -8.78 1.67
C ASN A 192 24.75 -9.57 2.77
N GLU A 193 24.09 -8.91 3.72
CA GLU A 193 23.26 -9.59 4.72
C GLU A 193 22.06 -10.29 4.05
N VAL A 194 21.36 -9.64 3.12
CA VAL A 194 20.24 -10.23 2.36
C VAL A 194 20.68 -11.54 1.69
N ASN A 195 21.84 -11.54 1.03
CA ASN A 195 22.38 -12.71 0.34
C ASN A 195 22.67 -13.90 1.27
N LYS A 196 22.88 -13.68 2.58
CA LYS A 196 23.03 -14.78 3.55
C LYS A 196 21.71 -15.50 3.84
N TYR A 197 20.58 -14.83 3.67
CA TYR A 197 19.25 -15.35 4.01
C TYR A 197 18.42 -15.76 2.77
N GLY A 198 18.97 -15.60 1.56
CA GLY A 198 18.40 -16.11 0.32
C GLY A 198 19.04 -15.47 -0.90
N CYS A 199 19.06 -16.17 -2.04
CA CYS A 199 19.54 -15.60 -3.29
C CYS A 199 18.65 -14.44 -3.72
N TYR A 200 19.20 -13.22 -3.70
CA TYR A 200 18.63 -12.08 -4.37
C TYR A 200 19.12 -12.11 -5.82
N ASP A 201 18.38 -12.78 -6.70
CA ASP A 201 18.67 -12.76 -8.13
C ASP A 201 18.23 -11.41 -8.68
N ASN A 202 19.21 -10.55 -9.01
CA ASN A 202 19.02 -9.38 -9.86
C ASN A 202 18.51 -9.86 -11.24
N LYS A 203 17.19 -9.86 -11.45
CA LYS A 203 16.59 -10.00 -12.77
C LYS A 203 15.88 -8.70 -13.16
#